data_AF-A0AAX3DXI0-F1
#
_entry.id   AF-A0AAX3DXI0-F1
#
_cell.length_a   1.000
_cell.length_b   1.000
_cell.length_c   1.000
_cell.angle_alpha   90.00
_cell.angle_beta   90.00
_cell.angle_gamma   90.00
#
_symmetry.space_group_name_H-M   'P 1'
#
loop_
_entity.id
_entity.type
_entity.pdbx_description
1 polymer ?
#
loop_
_entity_poly.entity_id
_entity_poly.type
_entity_poly.pdbx_seq_one_letter_code
_entity_poly.pdbx_strand_id
1 'polypeptide(L)' 'MTPEPRYQWGQRVRAEIDLFNDGSFPDQPEDALLVKSGDPGEIVRIGLHTETNRPVYLVEFAEHRVIGCLEDEITPL' A
#
# COMPACT_ATOMS: atom_id res chain seq x y z
N MET A 1 21.18 -7.54 5.16
CA MET A 1 20.37 -6.72 6.07
C MET A 1 19.03 -6.53 5.40
N THR A 2 17.97 -7.05 6.00
CA THR A 2 16.60 -6.76 5.57
C THR A 2 16.33 -5.30 5.90
N PRO A 3 15.80 -4.48 4.97
CA PRO A 3 15.45 -3.11 5.29
C PRO A 3 14.45 -3.08 6.46
N GLU A 4 14.71 -2.25 7.45
CA GLU A 4 13.77 -2.03 8.55
C GLU A 4 12.56 -1.27 7.99
N PRO A 5 11.33 -1.76 8.20
CA PRO A 5 10.15 -1.06 7.74
C PRO A 5 9.98 0.24 8.52
N ARG A 6 9.80 1.35 7.80
CA ARG A 6 9.52 2.68 8.36
C ARG A 6 8.18 2.76 9.09
N TYR A 7 7.22 1.95 8.68
CA TYR A 7 5.87 1.93 9.24
C TYR A 7 5.57 0.61 9.96
N GLN A 8 4.58 0.64 10.85
CA GLN A 8 4.20 -0.50 11.68
C GLN A 8 2.77 -0.98 11.43
N TRP A 9 2.49 -2.23 11.80
CA TRP A 9 1.14 -2.79 11.79
C TRP A 9 0.18 -1.95 12.67
N GLY A 10 -1.05 -1.74 12.19
CA GLY A 10 -2.07 -0.91 12.84
C GLY A 10 -1.85 0.61 12.69
N GLN A 11 -0.80 1.04 12.00
CA GLN A 11 -0.54 2.45 11.77
C GLN A 11 -1.52 3.04 10.75
N ARG A 12 -2.07 4.20 11.08
CA ARG A 12 -2.89 5.01 10.19
C ARG A 12 -2.02 5.76 9.19
N VAL A 13 -2.38 5.67 7.93
CA VAL A 13 -1.69 6.31 6.80
C VAL A 13 -2.70 6.93 5.84
N ARG A 14 -2.21 7.69 4.88
CA ARG A 14 -2.96 8.14 3.71
C ARG A 14 -2.17 7.82 2.46
N ALA A 15 -2.86 7.67 1.33
CA ALA A 15 -2.21 7.63 0.03
C ALA A 15 -1.56 8.99 -0.27
N GLU A 16 -0.25 8.99 -0.58
CA GLU A 16 0.44 10.22 -0.98
C GLU A 16 0.14 10.56 -2.44
N ILE A 17 -0.01 9.53 -3.28
CA ILE A 17 -0.32 9.64 -4.70
C ILE A 17 -1.56 8.80 -5.05
N ASP A 18 -2.10 8.98 -6.26
CA ASP A 18 -3.12 8.09 -6.80
C ASP A 18 -2.52 6.69 -7.03
N LEU A 19 -3.16 5.66 -6.50
CA LEU A 19 -2.73 4.26 -6.64
C LEU A 19 -3.55 3.59 -7.74
N PHE A 20 -2.87 3.16 -8.78
CA PHE A 20 -3.45 2.46 -9.92
C PHE A 20 -3.13 0.96 -9.84
N ASN A 21 -4.01 0.15 -10.40
CA ASN A 21 -3.80 -1.29 -10.46
C ASN A 21 -2.67 -1.63 -11.44
N ASP A 22 -1.58 -2.20 -10.93
CA ASP A 22 -0.45 -2.72 -11.70
C ASP A 22 -0.70 -4.16 -12.22
N GLY A 23 -1.93 -4.66 -12.08
CA GLY A 23 -2.33 -6.02 -12.42
C GLY A 23 -2.31 -6.98 -11.22
N SER A 24 -1.90 -6.54 -10.03
CA SER A 24 -1.90 -7.36 -8.81
C SER A 24 -3.25 -7.41 -8.10
N PHE A 25 -4.12 -6.42 -8.29
CA PHE A 25 -5.44 -6.37 -7.65
C PHE A 25 -6.48 -7.11 -8.50
N PRO A 26 -7.17 -8.14 -7.95
CA PRO A 26 -8.16 -8.91 -8.70
C PRO A 26 -9.39 -8.07 -9.04
N ASP A 27 -10.13 -8.50 -10.05
CA ASP A 27 -11.44 -7.94 -10.44
C ASP A 27 -11.42 -6.45 -10.85
N GLN A 28 -10.23 -5.87 -11.05
CA GLN A 28 -10.07 -4.54 -11.62
C GLN A 28 -9.15 -4.62 -12.85
N PRO A 29 -9.40 -3.82 -13.90
CA PRO A 29 -8.46 -3.68 -15.01
C PRO A 29 -7.10 -3.17 -14.54
N GLU A 30 -6.05 -3.47 -15.30
CA GLU A 30 -4.77 -2.75 -15.21
C GLU A 30 -5.02 -1.24 -15.46
N ASP A 31 -4.23 -0.39 -14.82
CA ASP A 31 -4.37 1.08 -14.81
C ASP A 31 -5.68 1.62 -14.21
N ALA A 32 -6.52 0.77 -13.60
CA ALA A 32 -7.70 1.24 -12.89
C ALA A 32 -7.30 1.98 -11.60
N LEU A 33 -7.88 3.15 -11.36
CA LEU A 33 -7.68 3.90 -10.11
C LEU A 33 -8.31 3.13 -8.93
N LEU A 34 -7.47 2.64 -8.02
CA LEU A 34 -7.90 1.87 -6.85
C LEU A 34 -8.15 2.76 -5.64
N VAL A 35 -7.25 3.73 -5.42
CA VAL A 35 -7.23 4.65 -4.26
C VAL A 35 -6.78 6.02 -4.74
N LYS A 36 -7.44 7.09 -4.27
CA LYS A 36 -7.03 8.46 -4.59
C LYS A 36 -6.02 8.98 -3.58
N SER A 37 -5.15 9.88 -4.03
CA SER A 37 -4.29 10.66 -3.14
C SER A 37 -5.13 11.34 -2.04
N GLY A 38 -4.66 11.21 -0.81
CA GLY A 38 -5.33 11.70 0.40
C GLY A 38 -6.30 10.72 1.05
N ASP A 39 -6.69 9.63 0.39
CA ASP A 39 -7.58 8.64 1.00
C ASP A 39 -6.90 7.96 2.21
N PRO A 40 -7.61 7.85 3.35
CA PRO A 40 -7.05 7.25 4.56
C PRO A 40 -7.05 5.72 4.48
N GLY A 41 -6.06 5.10 5.12
CA GLY A 41 -5.93 3.66 5.25
C GLY A 41 -5.24 3.23 6.56
N GLU A 42 -5.21 1.92 6.79
CA GLU A 42 -4.53 1.31 7.94
C GLU A 42 -3.61 0.17 7.48
N ILE A 43 -2.37 0.14 7.98
CA ILE A 43 -1.43 -0.93 7.65
C ILE A 43 -1.86 -2.22 8.35
N VAL A 44 -2.30 -3.21 7.56
CA VAL A 44 -2.78 -4.51 8.07
C VAL A 44 -1.74 -5.62 7.95
N ARG A 45 -0.70 -5.44 7.12
CA ARG A 45 0.43 -6.36 7.01
C ARG A 45 1.66 -5.68 6.40
N ILE A 46 2.84 -6.11 6.81
CA ILE A 46 4.11 -5.70 6.20
C ILE A 46 4.72 -6.94 5.54
N GLY A 47 4.88 -6.88 4.23
CA GLY A 47 5.56 -7.87 3.42
C GLY A 47 6.94 -7.39 2.97
N LEU A 48 7.64 -8.27 2.27
CA LEU A 48 8.90 -7.97 1.61
C LEU A 48 8.77 -8.43 0.16
N HIS A 49 8.97 -7.54 -0.80
CA HIS A 49 9.07 -7.92 -2.19
C HIS A 49 10.40 -8.66 -2.39
N THR A 50 10.35 -9.98 -2.60
CA THR A 50 11.54 -10.85 -2.53
C THR A 50 12.54 -10.60 -3.66
N GLU A 51 12.08 -10.12 -4.81
CA GLU A 51 12.95 -9.86 -5.97
C GLU A 51 13.69 -8.52 -5.87
N THR A 52 13.04 -7.49 -5.32
CA THR A 52 13.64 -6.15 -5.18
C THR A 52 14.17 -5.88 -3.78
N ASN A 53 13.91 -6.78 -2.83
CA ASN A 53 14.23 -6.65 -1.41
C ASN A 53 13.71 -5.33 -0.80
N ARG A 54 12.55 -4.85 -1.27
CA ARG A 54 11.88 -3.63 -0.77
C ARG A 54 10.72 -4.01 0.15
N PRO A 55 10.50 -3.29 1.27
CA PRO A 55 9.29 -3.45 2.08
C PRO A 55 8.05 -3.12 1.24
N VAL A 56 7.00 -3.92 1.42
CA VAL A 56 5.67 -3.65 0.85
C VAL A 56 4.67 -3.61 1.99
N TYR A 57 3.91 -2.53 2.09
CA TYR A 57 2.91 -2.32 3.11
C TYR A 57 1.56 -2.67 2.53
N LEU A 58 0.89 -3.69 3.06
CA LEU A 58 -0.51 -3.95 2.73
C LEU A 58 -1.36 -3.03 3.60
N VAL A 59 -2.07 -2.13 2.94
CA VAL A 59 -2.92 -1.12 3.56
C VAL A 59 -4.36 -1.42 3.24
N GLU A 60 -5.21 -1.53 4.26
CA GLU A 60 -6.65 -1.57 4.08
C GLU A 60 -7.16 -0.13 3.94
N PHE A 61 -7.63 0.20 2.74
CA PHE A 61 -8.35 1.43 2.43
C PHE A 61 -9.87 1.17 2.55
N ALA A 62 -10.70 2.07 2.02
CA ALA A 62 -12.17 2.02 2.03
C ALA A 62 -12.77 0.60 1.97
N GLU A 63 -13.88 0.38 2.69
CA GLU A 63 -14.56 -0.89 2.97
C GLU A 63 -14.01 -2.11 2.20
N HIS A 64 -12.91 -2.66 2.74
CA HIS A 64 -12.30 -3.95 2.39
C HIS A 64 -11.36 -4.01 1.17
N ARG A 65 -10.77 -2.89 0.76
CA ARG A 65 -9.70 -2.89 -0.26
C ARG A 65 -8.32 -2.95 0.38
N VAL A 66 -7.69 -4.13 0.33
CA VAL A 66 -6.30 -4.30 0.75
C VAL A 66 -5.37 -4.12 -0.44
N ILE A 67 -4.59 -3.03 -0.43
CA ILE A 67 -3.69 -2.64 -1.51
C ILE A 67 -2.24 -2.76 -1.04
N GLY A 68 -1.37 -3.32 -1.87
CA GLY A 68 0.07 -3.28 -1.64
C GLY A 68 0.63 -1.92 -2.01
N CYS A 69 1.32 -1.27 -1.07
CA CYS A 69 1.92 0.05 -1.25
C CYS A 69 3.41 0.00 -0.94
N LEU A 70 4.19 0.76 -1.69
CA LEU A 70 5.57 1.07 -1.37
C LEU A 70 5.64 2.17 -0.29
N GLU A 71 6.80 2.30 0.33
CA GLU A 71 7.02 3.27 1.42
C GLU A 71 6.76 4.73 0.99
N ASP A 72 7.09 5.04 -0.26
CA ASP A 72 7.01 6.33 -0.93
C ASP A 72 5.60 6.66 -1.47
N GLU A 73 4.68 5.70 -1.45
CA GLU A 73 3.31 5.87 -1.94
C GLU A 73 2.30 6.21 -0.83
N ILE A 74 2.74 6.13 0.43
CA ILE A 74 1.91 6.39 1.62
C ILE A 74 2.63 7.31 2.60
N THR A 75 1.86 8.11 3.33
CA THR A 75 2.37 8.95 4.42
C THR A 75 1.60 8.71 5.72
N PRO A 76 2.25 8.79 6.89
CA PRO A 76 1.56 8.75 8.17
C PRO A 76 0.50 9.85 8.29
N LEU A 77 -0.64 9.51 8.90
CA LEU A 77 -1.65 10.49 9.30
C LEU A 77 -1.24 11.26 10.56
#